data_AF-A0A6I5PAK0-F1
#
_entry.id   AF-A0A6I5PAK0-F1
#
_cell.length_a   1.000
_cell.length_b   1.000
_cell.length_c   1.000
_cell.angle_alpha   90.00
_cell.angle_beta   90.00
_cell.angle_gamma   90.00
#
_symmetry.space_group_name_H-M   'P 1'
#
loop_
_entity.id
_entity.type
_entity.pdbx_description
1 polymer ?
#
loop_
_entity_poly.entity_id
_entity_poly.type
_entity_poly.pdbx_seq_one_letter_code
_entity_poly.pdbx_strand_id
1 'polypeptide(L)'
;MKTPKPASKLSSSTEYALIFGAGASAAMSLAAQQIAAASVPVTALVAIGLLNRRRLDHQIQAGQPLAPLPEAKSTREAVLSEPEVTAQPAPPPAAALPTMPTKPLMNSPVSQPVATMMSPRPQLRFSPQQQRLIAAKQALVAAQAESLQKIGAELQQARVDRGLSLQDIHHQTYIQRYALQALESGDLDSLPEPFYICAFIKKYAIALGLSGAEIASQFPTA
;
A
#
# COMPACT_ATOMS: atom_id res chain seq x y z
N MET A 1 -11.90 -43.52 84.82
CA MET A 1 -10.56 -43.80 85.37
C MET A 1 -9.59 -42.74 84.89
N LYS A 2 -8.61 -42.42 85.73
CA LYS A 2 -7.76 -41.22 85.74
C LYS A 2 -6.33 -41.66 85.40
N THR A 3 -5.58 -40.89 84.60
CA THR A 3 -4.14 -40.58 84.78
C THR A 3 -3.61 -39.69 83.62
N PRO A 4 -2.53 -38.91 83.84
CA PRO A 4 -2.39 -37.53 83.34
C PRO A 4 -1.04 -37.14 82.67
N LYS A 5 -1.00 -35.95 82.03
CA LYS A 5 0.15 -35.00 81.77
C LYS A 5 1.41 -35.51 81.01
N PRO A 6 2.31 -34.64 80.46
CA PRO A 6 2.32 -33.18 80.47
C PRO A 6 2.63 -32.42 79.15
N ALA A 7 2.27 -31.14 79.17
CA ALA A 7 2.75 -30.08 78.31
C ALA A 7 4.04 -29.43 78.84
N SER A 8 4.94 -29.01 77.96
CA SER A 8 5.89 -27.88 78.11
C SER A 8 6.88 -27.86 76.94
N LYS A 9 7.39 -26.77 76.37
CA LYS A 9 7.09 -25.32 76.34
C LYS A 9 8.27 -24.69 75.54
N LEU A 10 8.03 -23.49 74.96
CA LEU A 10 9.02 -22.48 74.51
C LEU A 10 9.65 -22.71 73.12
N SER A 11 9.98 -21.71 72.30
CA SER A 11 9.67 -20.27 72.15
C SER A 11 10.57 -19.78 71.00
N SER A 12 10.22 -18.64 70.39
CA SER A 12 11.11 -17.71 69.66
C SER A 12 11.36 -18.03 68.18
N SER A 13 11.35 -17.10 67.22
CA SER A 13 10.91 -15.70 67.10
C SER A 13 11.29 -15.30 65.66
N THR A 14 10.47 -14.49 64.98
CA THR A 14 10.83 -13.43 63.99
C THR A 14 12.02 -13.67 63.04
N GLU A 15 11.87 -13.78 61.71
CA GLU A 15 11.60 -12.74 60.69
C GLU A 15 12.82 -12.62 59.72
N TYR A 16 12.57 -12.04 58.53
CA TYR A 16 13.53 -11.44 57.56
C TYR A 16 14.40 -12.42 56.72
N ALA A 17 14.68 -12.25 55.42
CA ALA A 17 14.53 -11.10 54.52
C ALA A 17 14.57 -11.56 53.04
N LEU A 18 13.74 -10.92 52.21
CA LEU A 18 14.06 -10.56 50.82
C LEU A 18 15.24 -9.59 50.82
N ILE A 19 16.21 -9.71 49.90
CA ILE A 19 16.95 -8.58 49.28
C ILE A 19 17.76 -9.06 48.05
N PHE A 20 17.74 -8.20 47.04
CA PHE A 20 18.31 -8.24 45.69
C PHE A 20 19.84 -8.14 45.61
N GLY A 21 20.43 -8.49 44.46
CA GLY A 21 21.60 -7.76 43.93
C GLY A 21 22.57 -8.46 42.95
N ALA A 22 22.48 -8.07 41.67
CA ALA A 22 23.58 -7.63 40.77
C ALA A 22 24.76 -8.55 40.33
N GLY A 23 25.06 -8.49 39.01
CA GLY A 23 26.37 -8.78 38.37
C GLY A 23 26.28 -9.77 37.20
N ALA A 24 26.12 -9.39 35.93
CA ALA A 24 27.08 -8.79 34.98
C ALA A 24 28.18 -9.73 34.41
N SER A 25 28.12 -9.94 33.08
CA SER A 25 29.18 -10.30 32.09
C SER A 25 29.71 -11.76 32.03
N ALA A 26 29.51 -12.46 30.89
CA ALA A 26 30.41 -12.67 29.71
C ALA A 26 31.20 -14.01 29.84
N ALA A 27 31.38 -14.89 28.84
CA ALA A 27 31.70 -14.68 27.43
C ALA A 27 31.39 -15.93 26.56
N MET A 28 31.52 -15.71 25.25
CA MET A 28 31.31 -16.60 24.09
C MET A 28 32.02 -17.96 24.13
N SER A 29 31.41 -18.96 23.50
CA SER A 29 32.15 -20.01 22.78
C SER A 29 31.68 -20.05 21.32
N LEU A 30 32.66 -19.93 20.42
CA LEU A 30 32.55 -19.65 19.00
C LEU A 30 32.89 -20.96 18.26
N ALA A 31 31.91 -21.63 17.64
CA ALA A 31 32.19 -22.69 16.68
C ALA A 31 31.02 -22.95 15.72
N ALA A 32 31.31 -22.70 14.44
CA ALA A 32 30.79 -23.41 13.25
C ALA A 32 29.31 -23.27 12.84
N GLN A 33 29.02 -22.14 12.20
CA GLN A 33 28.67 -22.08 10.77
C GLN A 33 27.76 -23.18 10.17
N GLN A 34 26.51 -22.83 9.84
CA GLN A 34 25.88 -23.26 8.58
C GLN A 34 24.96 -22.18 7.98
N ILE A 35 25.34 -21.76 6.77
CA ILE A 35 24.58 -21.36 5.57
C ILE A 35 23.32 -20.51 5.75
N ALA A 36 23.41 -19.32 5.15
CA ALA A 36 22.41 -18.28 5.05
C ALA A 36 21.08 -18.74 4.40
N ALA A 37 20.05 -18.88 5.23
CA ALA A 37 18.72 -18.42 4.87
C ALA A 37 18.56 -17.06 5.54
N ALA A 38 18.46 -15.99 4.75
CA ALA A 38 18.29 -14.64 5.25
C ALA A 38 16.87 -14.44 5.82
N SER A 39 16.51 -15.18 6.87
CA SER A 39 15.42 -14.81 7.75
C SER A 39 16.00 -13.81 8.74
N VAL A 40 15.78 -12.52 8.48
CA VAL A 40 16.05 -11.50 9.48
C VAL A 40 15.21 -11.87 10.71
N PRO A 41 15.82 -12.19 11.86
CA PRO A 41 15.05 -12.59 13.02
C PRO A 41 14.10 -11.46 13.40
N VAL A 42 12.87 -11.77 13.79
CA VAL A 42 11.83 -10.78 14.11
C VAL A 42 12.32 -9.75 15.13
N THR A 43 13.23 -10.14 16.02
CA THR A 43 13.94 -9.25 16.95
C THR A 43 14.74 -8.15 16.27
N ALA A 44 15.36 -8.40 15.11
CA ALA A 44 16.04 -7.38 14.32
C ALA A 44 15.05 -6.43 13.62
N LEU A 45 13.90 -6.92 13.14
CA LEU A 45 12.83 -6.04 12.61
C LEU A 45 12.22 -5.15 13.70
N VAL A 46 12.02 -5.68 14.91
CA VAL A 46 11.58 -4.91 16.08
C VAL A 46 12.63 -3.87 16.47
N ALA A 47 13.91 -4.23 16.47
CA ALA A 47 15.00 -3.27 16.75
C ALA A 47 15.05 -2.14 15.70
N ILE A 48 14.90 -2.44 14.40
CA ILE A 48 14.85 -1.44 13.33
C ILE A 48 13.61 -0.53 13.48
N GLY A 49 12.45 -1.11 13.83
CA GLY A 49 11.22 -0.35 14.09
C GLY A 49 11.34 0.60 15.29
N LEU A 50 11.98 0.14 16.38
CA LEU A 50 12.24 0.98 17.56
C LEU A 50 13.29 2.06 17.29
N LEU A 51 14.26 1.81 16.40
CA LEU A 51 15.27 2.79 16.00
C LEU A 51 14.65 3.93 15.17
N ASN A 52 13.73 3.63 14.25
CA ASN A 52 13.05 4.63 13.42
C ASN A 52 12.12 5.55 14.21
N ARG A 53 11.61 5.10 15.36
CA ARG A 53 10.75 5.93 16.24
C ARG A 53 11.51 7.12 16.84
N ARG A 54 12.76 6.92 17.30
CA ARG A 54 13.58 8.00 17.85
C ARG A 54 14.00 9.06 16.82
N ARG A 55 14.20 8.67 15.55
CA ARG A 55 14.57 9.60 14.47
C ARG A 55 13.38 10.47 14.03
N LEU A 56 12.16 9.97 14.21
CA LEU A 56 10.91 10.72 13.99
C LEU A 56 10.69 11.74 15.10
N ASP A 57 10.89 11.36 16.37
CA ASP A 57 10.80 12.27 17.51
C ASP A 57 11.79 13.45 17.36
N HIS A 58 13.03 13.19 16.92
CA HIS A 58 14.00 14.25 16.64
C HIS A 58 13.60 15.18 15.48
N GLN A 59 12.85 14.71 14.47
CA GLN A 59 12.38 15.54 13.36
C GLN A 59 11.11 16.34 13.70
N ILE A 60 10.28 15.84 14.61
CA ILE A 60 9.11 16.56 15.15
C ILE A 60 9.56 17.64 16.15
N GLN A 61 10.58 17.33 16.97
CA GLN A 61 11.18 18.31 17.90
C GLN A 61 12.08 19.33 17.20
N ALA A 62 12.71 18.98 16.08
CA ALA A 62 13.42 19.90 15.21
C ALA A 62 12.43 20.64 14.28
N GLY A 63 11.48 21.34 14.88
CA GLY A 63 10.61 22.27 14.17
C GLY A 63 11.48 23.27 13.40
N GLN A 64 11.59 23.09 12.08
CA GLN A 64 12.08 24.14 11.22
C GLN A 64 11.06 25.29 11.28
N PRO A 65 11.44 26.48 11.76
CA PRO A 65 10.59 27.64 11.63
C PRO A 65 10.55 28.01 10.15
N LEU A 66 9.34 28.10 9.60
CA LEU A 66 9.09 28.76 8.32
C LEU A 66 9.72 30.16 8.39
N ALA A 67 10.67 30.47 7.50
CA ALA A 67 11.33 31.77 7.50
C ALA A 67 10.28 32.90 7.36
N PRO A 68 10.37 34.00 8.14
CA PRO A 68 9.46 35.12 7.99
C PRO A 68 9.64 35.76 6.60
N LEU A 69 8.55 35.83 5.83
CA LEU A 69 8.46 36.71 4.67
C LEU A 69 8.55 38.16 5.17
N PRO A 70 9.40 39.02 4.59
CA PRO A 70 9.47 40.41 4.99
C PRO A 70 8.19 41.14 4.58
N GLU A 71 7.50 41.70 5.57
CA GLU A 71 6.43 42.67 5.38
C GLU A 71 6.99 43.93 4.70
N ALA A 72 6.51 44.22 3.48
CA ALA A 72 6.68 45.51 2.84
C ALA A 72 5.37 46.29 2.92
N LYS A 73 5.41 47.39 3.69
CA LYS A 73 4.33 48.39 3.79
C LYS A 73 4.07 49.07 2.44
N SER A 74 2.78 49.20 2.11
CA SER A 74 2.11 50.40 1.61
C SER A 74 2.87 51.29 0.61
N THR A 75 2.50 51.23 -0.67
CA THR A 75 2.33 52.45 -1.48
C THR A 75 1.24 52.25 -2.52
N ARG A 76 0.38 53.26 -2.61
CA ARG A 76 -0.81 53.41 -3.45
C ARG A 76 -0.48 53.54 -4.95
N GLU A 77 -1.52 53.23 -5.73
CA GLU A 77 -1.93 53.89 -6.99
C GLU A 77 -0.96 53.89 -8.19
N ALA A 78 -1.36 53.21 -9.26
CA ALA A 78 -2.06 53.83 -10.40
C ALA A 78 -1.75 53.12 -11.73
N VAL A 79 -2.69 53.26 -12.66
CA VAL A 79 -2.53 53.18 -14.12
C VAL A 79 -2.69 51.79 -14.76
N LEU A 80 -3.96 51.48 -15.05
CA LEU A 80 -4.51 51.33 -16.40
C LEU A 80 -3.51 50.96 -17.52
N SER A 81 -3.65 49.76 -18.09
CA SER A 81 -3.60 49.51 -19.55
C SER A 81 -3.59 48.00 -19.80
N GLU A 82 -4.73 47.46 -20.21
CA GLU A 82 -4.69 46.39 -21.22
C GLU A 82 -4.24 47.02 -22.55
N PRO A 83 -3.56 46.26 -23.42
CA PRO A 83 -4.34 45.61 -24.46
C PRO A 83 -3.90 44.17 -24.75
N GLU A 84 -4.92 43.32 -24.90
CA GLU A 84 -4.92 42.11 -25.72
C GLU A 84 -4.42 42.39 -27.15
N VAL A 85 -3.33 41.75 -27.60
CA VAL A 85 -3.06 41.48 -29.04
C VAL A 85 -2.16 40.24 -29.19
N THR A 86 -2.77 39.15 -29.65
CA THR A 86 -2.31 38.27 -30.74
C THR A 86 -0.80 38.11 -31.00
N ALA A 87 -0.27 36.90 -30.80
CA ALA A 87 0.37 36.11 -31.87
C ALA A 87 1.18 34.92 -31.30
N GLN A 88 0.69 33.74 -31.63
CA GLN A 88 1.41 32.48 -31.62
C GLN A 88 2.62 32.55 -32.59
N PRO A 89 3.86 32.22 -32.20
CA PRO A 89 4.93 32.04 -33.17
C PRO A 89 4.87 30.63 -33.74
N ALA A 90 4.78 30.55 -35.07
CA ALA A 90 4.85 29.33 -35.87
C ALA A 90 6.17 28.55 -35.64
N PRO A 91 6.19 27.21 -35.86
CA PRO A 91 7.40 26.41 -35.73
C PRO A 91 8.42 26.72 -36.86
N PRO A 92 9.73 26.64 -36.59
CA PRO A 92 10.77 26.86 -37.60
C PRO A 92 10.81 25.74 -38.66
N PRO A 93 11.25 26.05 -39.90
CA PRO A 93 11.20 25.14 -41.04
C PRO A 93 12.30 24.07 -41.03
N ALA A 94 11.99 22.97 -41.74
CA ALA A 94 12.87 21.84 -42.02
C ALA A 94 14.27 22.25 -42.49
N ALA A 95 15.31 21.68 -41.87
CA ALA A 95 16.66 21.69 -42.40
C ALA A 95 17.41 20.40 -42.04
N ALA A 96 17.74 19.65 -43.08
CA ALA A 96 18.94 18.83 -43.27
C ALA A 96 19.19 17.65 -42.31
N LEU A 97 18.80 16.46 -42.79
CA LEU A 97 19.45 15.19 -42.46
C LEU A 97 20.91 15.19 -42.96
N PRO A 98 21.92 14.89 -42.12
CA PRO A 98 23.21 14.45 -42.63
C PRO A 98 23.16 12.96 -42.98
N THR A 99 23.18 12.68 -44.28
CA THR A 99 23.53 11.39 -44.87
C THR A 99 25.03 11.11 -44.75
N MET A 100 25.36 9.82 -44.95
CA MET A 100 26.64 9.18 -45.37
C MET A 100 27.34 8.36 -44.26
N PRO A 101 28.07 7.27 -44.57
CA PRO A 101 28.10 6.47 -45.80
C PRO A 101 27.87 4.95 -45.56
N THR A 102 27.29 4.33 -46.59
CA THR A 102 27.28 2.89 -46.85
C THR A 102 28.70 2.35 -46.99
N LYS A 103 29.00 1.24 -46.30
CA LYS A 103 30.15 0.38 -46.60
C LYS A 103 29.63 -1.00 -47.04
N PRO A 104 29.96 -1.49 -48.24
CA PRO A 104 29.38 -2.73 -48.73
C PRO A 104 30.22 -3.96 -48.36
N LEU A 105 29.50 -5.08 -48.35
CA LEU A 105 29.92 -6.44 -48.63
C LEU A 105 30.76 -7.15 -47.56
N MET A 106 30.10 -8.06 -46.84
CA MET A 106 30.54 -9.46 -46.76
C MET A 106 29.33 -10.32 -46.38
N ASN A 107 28.77 -10.96 -47.40
CA ASN A 107 27.75 -12.00 -47.25
C ASN A 107 28.50 -13.32 -47.07
N SER A 108 28.53 -13.85 -45.85
CA SER A 108 28.99 -15.22 -45.58
C SER A 108 27.80 -16.17 -45.60
N PRO A 109 27.82 -17.25 -46.40
CA PRO A 109 26.82 -18.30 -46.27
C PRO A 109 27.26 -19.24 -45.15
N VAL A 110 26.57 -19.18 -44.01
CA VAL A 110 26.67 -20.20 -42.95
C VAL A 110 25.23 -20.62 -42.65
N SER A 111 24.76 -21.64 -43.36
CA SER A 111 24.71 -23.03 -42.88
C SER A 111 23.70 -23.24 -41.75
N GLN A 112 22.54 -23.75 -42.17
CA GLN A 112 21.62 -24.65 -41.46
C GLN A 112 20.80 -24.07 -40.29
N PRO A 113 19.47 -24.33 -40.24
CA PRO A 113 18.75 -24.24 -38.98
C PRO A 113 19.24 -25.40 -38.11
N VAL A 114 20.19 -25.13 -37.22
CA VAL A 114 20.37 -25.99 -36.04
C VAL A 114 19.04 -25.86 -35.29
N ALA A 115 18.20 -26.89 -35.40
CA ALA A 115 17.13 -27.12 -34.46
C ALA A 115 17.81 -27.35 -33.11
N THR A 116 18.14 -26.26 -32.41
CA THR A 116 18.48 -26.28 -31.01
C THR A 116 17.31 -27.01 -30.37
N MET A 117 17.61 -28.21 -29.91
CA MET A 117 16.77 -29.02 -29.05
C MET A 117 16.49 -28.18 -27.80
N MET A 118 15.54 -27.26 -27.91
CA MET A 118 14.90 -26.65 -26.77
C MET A 118 14.07 -27.78 -26.18
N SER A 119 14.68 -28.56 -25.28
CA SER A 119 13.93 -29.48 -24.41
C SER A 119 12.66 -28.74 -23.99
N PRO A 120 11.46 -29.32 -24.19
CA PRO A 120 10.22 -28.64 -23.83
C PRO A 120 10.38 -28.19 -22.37
N ARG A 121 10.29 -26.88 -22.12
CA ARG A 121 10.35 -26.33 -20.77
C ARG A 121 9.43 -27.20 -19.91
N PRO A 122 9.92 -27.74 -18.77
CA PRO A 122 9.11 -28.61 -17.95
C PRO A 122 7.84 -27.84 -17.59
N GLN A 123 6.71 -28.29 -18.12
CA GLN A 123 5.41 -27.72 -17.81
C GLN A 123 5.19 -28.01 -16.33
N LEU A 124 5.29 -26.97 -15.49
CA LEU A 124 5.02 -27.06 -14.07
C LEU A 124 3.57 -27.56 -13.92
N ARG A 125 3.38 -28.88 -13.75
CA ARG A 125 2.09 -29.46 -13.42
C ARG A 125 1.80 -29.08 -11.97
N PHE A 126 0.94 -28.09 -11.78
CA PHE A 126 0.39 -27.77 -10.48
C PHE A 126 -0.24 -29.02 -9.84
N SER A 127 -0.10 -29.17 -8.53
CA SER A 127 -0.78 -30.25 -7.81
C SER A 127 -2.30 -30.07 -7.93
N PRO A 128 -3.12 -31.14 -7.84
CA PRO A 128 -4.58 -31.01 -7.87
C PRO A 128 -5.13 -30.03 -6.83
N GLN A 129 -4.47 -29.92 -5.67
CA GLN A 129 -4.82 -28.94 -4.63
C GLN A 129 -4.52 -27.50 -5.07
N GLN A 130 -3.35 -27.26 -5.69
CA GLN A 130 -3.01 -25.94 -6.24
C GLN A 130 -3.97 -25.54 -7.37
N GLN A 131 -4.33 -26.48 -8.24
CA GLN A 131 -5.30 -26.22 -9.32
C GLN A 131 -6.67 -25.79 -8.74
N ARG A 132 -7.14 -26.43 -7.67
CA ARG A 132 -8.38 -26.03 -6.98
C ARG A 132 -8.28 -24.64 -6.36
N LEU A 133 -7.16 -24.31 -5.71
CA LEU A 133 -6.96 -22.98 -5.12
C LEU A 133 -6.96 -21.87 -6.18
N ILE A 134 -6.29 -22.11 -7.31
CA ILE A 134 -6.27 -21.17 -8.44
C ILE A 134 -7.68 -20.98 -9.00
N ALA A 135 -8.40 -22.08 -9.26
CA ALA A 135 -9.77 -22.03 -9.76
C ALA A 135 -10.72 -21.32 -8.77
N ALA A 136 -10.60 -21.58 -7.46
CA ALA A 136 -11.39 -20.91 -6.44
C ALA A 136 -11.10 -19.40 -6.38
N LYS A 137 -9.83 -18.99 -6.47
CA LYS A 137 -9.45 -17.58 -6.55
C LYS A 137 -10.04 -16.91 -7.80
N GLN A 138 -9.97 -17.57 -8.95
CA GLN A 138 -10.54 -17.04 -10.20
C GLN A 138 -12.06 -16.89 -10.11
N ALA A 139 -12.75 -17.88 -9.54
CA ALA A 139 -14.20 -17.81 -9.33
C ALA A 139 -14.59 -16.66 -8.40
N LEU A 140 -13.82 -16.41 -7.33
CA LEU A 140 -14.04 -15.28 -6.44
C LEU A 140 -13.89 -13.94 -7.17
N VAL A 141 -12.83 -13.77 -7.98
CA VAL A 141 -12.61 -12.53 -8.76
C VAL A 141 -13.73 -12.33 -9.78
N ALA A 142 -14.19 -13.39 -10.44
CA ALA A 142 -15.33 -13.32 -11.36
C ALA A 142 -16.63 -12.89 -10.64
N ALA A 143 -16.90 -13.44 -9.45
CA ALA A 143 -18.05 -13.05 -8.64
C ALA A 143 -17.95 -11.58 -8.17
N GLN A 144 -16.75 -11.13 -7.78
CA GLN A 144 -16.51 -9.72 -7.45
C GLN A 144 -16.81 -8.80 -8.63
N ALA A 145 -16.40 -9.20 -9.85
CA ALA A 145 -16.62 -8.39 -11.06
C ALA A 145 -18.11 -8.24 -11.35
N GLU A 146 -18.85 -9.35 -11.30
CA GLU A 146 -20.28 -9.34 -11.56
C GLU A 146 -21.06 -8.54 -10.50
N SER A 147 -20.74 -8.72 -9.21
CA SER A 147 -21.34 -7.91 -8.15
C SER A 147 -21.02 -6.43 -8.30
N LEU A 148 -19.77 -6.09 -8.64
CA LEU A 148 -19.37 -4.69 -8.82
C LEU A 148 -20.12 -4.03 -9.98
N GLN A 149 -20.29 -4.73 -11.11
CA GLN A 149 -21.05 -4.21 -12.25
C GLN A 149 -22.49 -3.84 -11.87
N LYS A 150 -23.16 -4.70 -11.08
CA LYS A 150 -24.54 -4.44 -10.59
C LYS A 150 -24.59 -3.25 -9.64
N ILE A 151 -23.70 -3.22 -8.65
CA ILE A 151 -23.61 -2.13 -7.66
C ILE A 151 -23.25 -0.80 -8.36
N GLY A 152 -22.31 -0.85 -9.30
CA GLY A 152 -21.86 0.29 -10.09
C GLY A 152 -22.99 0.94 -10.87
N ALA A 153 -23.81 0.12 -11.55
CA ALA A 153 -24.99 0.58 -12.28
C ALA A 153 -26.04 1.20 -11.33
N GLU A 154 -26.28 0.60 -10.16
CA GLU A 154 -27.20 1.14 -9.15
C GLU A 154 -26.73 2.52 -8.63
N LEU A 155 -25.46 2.64 -8.27
CA LEU A 155 -24.87 3.89 -7.78
C LEU A 155 -24.88 4.97 -8.87
N GLN A 156 -24.55 4.61 -10.11
CA GLN A 156 -24.60 5.52 -11.24
C GLN A 156 -26.02 6.04 -11.47
N GLN A 157 -27.02 5.16 -11.50
CA GLN A 157 -28.41 5.54 -11.68
C GLN A 157 -28.85 6.50 -10.56
N ALA A 158 -28.58 6.13 -9.31
CA ALA A 158 -28.91 6.96 -8.15
C ALA A 158 -28.21 8.33 -8.16
N ARG A 159 -26.97 8.41 -8.69
CA ARG A 159 -26.28 9.70 -8.88
C ARG A 159 -26.96 10.54 -9.96
N VAL A 160 -27.27 9.94 -11.11
CA VAL A 160 -27.91 10.63 -12.24
C VAL A 160 -29.29 11.13 -11.88
N ASP A 161 -30.09 10.34 -11.16
CA ASP A 161 -31.43 10.72 -10.68
C ASP A 161 -31.40 11.95 -9.76
N ARG A 162 -30.28 12.15 -9.05
CA ARG A 162 -30.05 13.31 -8.18
C ARG A 162 -29.40 14.49 -8.90
N GLY A 163 -29.08 14.36 -10.18
CA GLY A 163 -28.41 15.40 -10.96
C GLY A 163 -26.99 15.72 -10.50
N LEU A 164 -26.33 14.79 -9.79
CA LEU A 164 -24.97 14.99 -9.25
C LEU A 164 -23.92 14.59 -10.29
N SER A 165 -22.86 15.38 -10.40
CA SER A 165 -21.68 15.02 -11.18
C SER A 165 -20.74 14.11 -10.36
N LEU A 166 -19.84 13.40 -11.04
CA LEU A 166 -18.77 12.66 -10.36
C LEU A 166 -17.86 13.59 -9.53
N GLN A 167 -17.75 14.86 -9.91
CA GLN A 167 -16.98 15.85 -9.17
C GLN A 167 -17.66 16.22 -7.84
N ASP A 168 -18.99 16.31 -7.81
CA ASP A 168 -19.75 16.57 -6.59
C ASP A 168 -19.57 15.43 -5.57
N ILE A 169 -19.67 14.19 -6.04
CA ILE A 169 -19.42 13.00 -5.21
C ILE A 169 -17.98 12.97 -4.71
N HIS A 170 -17.01 13.34 -5.56
CA HIS A 170 -15.61 13.45 -5.13
C HIS A 170 -15.45 14.47 -4.00
N HIS A 171 -16.04 15.65 -4.11
CA HIS A 171 -15.99 16.67 -3.07
C HIS A 171 -16.65 16.24 -1.76
N GLN A 172 -17.72 15.43 -1.83
CA GLN A 172 -18.41 14.92 -0.65
C GLN A 172 -17.68 13.76 0.03
N THR A 173 -17.13 12.83 -0.75
CA THR A 173 -16.61 11.54 -0.24
C THR A 173 -15.09 11.49 -0.10
N TYR A 174 -14.38 12.40 -0.78
CA TYR A 174 -12.94 12.40 -1.01
C TYR A 174 -12.41 11.16 -1.77
N ILE A 175 -13.30 10.39 -2.40
CA ILE A 175 -12.90 9.30 -3.28
C ILE A 175 -12.50 9.92 -4.62
N GLN A 176 -11.32 9.54 -5.13
CA GLN A 176 -10.81 10.09 -6.39
C GLN A 176 -11.76 9.79 -7.56
N ARG A 177 -11.90 10.76 -8.47
CA ARG A 177 -12.83 10.64 -9.62
C ARG A 177 -12.58 9.39 -10.46
N TYR A 178 -11.31 8.99 -10.64
CA TYR A 178 -10.97 7.77 -11.38
C TYR A 178 -11.57 6.52 -10.71
N ALA A 179 -11.54 6.44 -9.39
CA ALA A 179 -12.09 5.30 -8.64
C ALA A 179 -13.62 5.32 -8.67
N LEU A 180 -14.26 6.49 -8.59
CA LEU A 180 -15.71 6.60 -8.77
C LEU A 180 -16.15 6.15 -10.17
N GLN A 181 -15.41 6.53 -11.20
CA GLN A 181 -15.67 6.08 -12.57
C GLN A 181 -15.46 4.56 -12.72
N ALA A 182 -14.41 4.00 -12.10
CA ALA A 182 -14.16 2.56 -12.08
C ALA A 182 -15.27 1.78 -11.35
N LEU A 183 -15.80 2.32 -10.24
CA LEU A 183 -16.96 1.75 -9.56
C LEU A 183 -18.19 1.74 -10.47
N GLU A 184 -18.52 2.85 -11.15
CA GLU A 184 -19.69 2.92 -12.04
C GLU A 184 -19.57 2.03 -13.28
N SER A 185 -18.37 1.93 -13.85
CA SER A 185 -18.09 1.06 -15.00
C SER A 185 -17.83 -0.40 -14.63
N GLY A 186 -17.80 -0.71 -13.33
CA GLY A 186 -17.47 -2.02 -12.76
C GLY A 186 -16.10 -2.55 -13.18
N ASP A 187 -15.13 -1.66 -13.39
CA ASP A 187 -13.74 -2.00 -13.72
C ASP A 187 -12.96 -2.32 -12.44
N LEU A 188 -12.88 -3.62 -12.12
CA LEU A 188 -12.13 -4.11 -10.96
C LEU A 188 -10.63 -3.87 -11.07
N ASP A 189 -10.06 -3.89 -12.28
CA ASP A 189 -8.61 -3.83 -12.46
C ASP A 189 -8.07 -2.42 -12.16
N SER A 190 -8.92 -1.39 -12.33
CA SER A 190 -8.61 0.00 -11.98
C SER A 190 -8.86 0.34 -10.51
N LEU A 191 -9.35 -0.60 -9.72
CA LEU A 191 -9.67 -0.40 -8.30
C LEU A 191 -8.60 -0.98 -7.37
N PRO A 192 -8.48 -0.48 -6.12
CA PRO A 192 -7.61 -1.06 -5.12
C PRO A 192 -8.10 -2.42 -4.61
N GLU A 193 -7.44 -2.94 -3.57
CA GLU A 193 -7.84 -4.21 -2.94
C GLU A 193 -9.33 -4.25 -2.53
N PRO A 194 -10.01 -5.42 -2.61
CA PRO A 194 -11.45 -5.58 -2.37
C PRO A 194 -11.97 -4.96 -1.07
N PHE A 195 -11.17 -4.96 -0.02
CA PHE A 195 -11.50 -4.33 1.25
C PHE A 195 -11.77 -2.82 1.12
N TYR A 196 -10.97 -2.12 0.31
CA TYR A 196 -11.15 -0.69 0.05
C TYR A 196 -12.32 -0.43 -0.90
N ILE A 197 -12.58 -1.33 -1.86
CA ILE A 197 -13.73 -1.25 -2.75
C ILE A 197 -15.03 -1.22 -1.93
N CYS A 198 -15.18 -2.13 -0.97
CA CYS A 198 -16.33 -2.16 -0.06
C CYS A 198 -16.49 -0.83 0.71
N ALA A 199 -15.39 -0.26 1.21
CA ALA A 199 -15.41 1.03 1.88
C ALA A 199 -15.82 2.19 0.94
N PHE A 200 -15.38 2.17 -0.32
CA PHE A 200 -15.76 3.16 -1.31
C PHE A 200 -17.25 3.07 -1.68
N ILE A 201 -17.75 1.86 -1.93
CA ILE A 201 -19.18 1.60 -2.19
C ILE A 201 -20.02 2.16 -1.04
N LYS A 202 -19.65 1.85 0.21
CA LYS A 202 -20.36 2.34 1.39
C LYS A 202 -20.38 3.87 1.46
N LYS A 203 -19.23 4.53 1.28
CA LYS A 203 -19.13 5.99 1.33
C LYS A 203 -19.90 6.66 0.19
N TYR A 204 -19.87 6.09 -1.01
CA TYR A 204 -20.59 6.59 -2.17
C TYR A 204 -22.11 6.48 -1.95
N ALA A 205 -22.59 5.30 -1.56
CA ALA A 205 -24.00 5.09 -1.21
C ALA A 205 -24.50 6.06 -0.13
N ILE A 206 -23.71 6.30 0.93
CA ILE A 206 -24.06 7.27 1.98
C ILE A 206 -24.14 8.69 1.42
N ALA A 207 -23.23 9.10 0.54
CA ALA A 207 -23.28 10.42 -0.10
C ALA A 207 -24.51 10.61 -0.99
N LEU A 208 -25.02 9.52 -1.57
CA LEU A 208 -26.29 9.50 -2.29
C LEU A 208 -27.50 9.38 -1.34
N GLY A 209 -27.33 9.23 -0.03
CA GLY A 209 -28.43 9.02 0.91
C GLY A 209 -29.10 7.65 0.78
N LEU A 210 -28.37 6.64 0.28
CA LEU A 210 -28.78 5.24 0.24
C LEU A 210 -28.27 4.50 1.50
N SER A 211 -28.76 3.28 1.73
CA SER A 211 -28.26 2.42 2.81
C SER A 211 -26.88 1.85 2.45
N GLY A 212 -25.83 2.57 2.81
CA GLY A 212 -24.46 2.18 2.41
C GLY A 212 -23.97 0.85 2.98
N ALA A 213 -24.52 0.39 4.11
CA ALA A 213 -24.21 -0.93 4.64
C ALA A 213 -24.86 -2.06 3.81
N GLU A 214 -26.09 -1.85 3.33
CA GLU A 214 -26.82 -2.81 2.51
C GLU A 214 -26.22 -2.94 1.11
N ILE A 215 -25.81 -1.82 0.50
CA ILE A 215 -25.18 -1.87 -0.83
C ILE A 215 -23.79 -2.50 -0.74
N ALA A 216 -23.00 -2.13 0.28
CA ALA A 216 -21.65 -2.65 0.43
C ALA A 216 -21.58 -4.14 0.77
N SER A 217 -22.62 -4.71 1.41
CA SER A 217 -22.67 -6.14 1.75
C SER A 217 -22.90 -7.05 0.53
N GLN A 218 -23.38 -6.49 -0.59
CA GLN A 218 -23.54 -7.20 -1.85
C GLN A 218 -22.20 -7.49 -2.54
N PHE A 219 -21.12 -6.78 -2.15
CA PHE A 219 -19.79 -6.98 -2.69
C PHE A 219 -19.03 -8.05 -1.89
N PRO A 220 -18.63 -9.18 -2.51
CA PRO A 220 -17.97 -10.26 -1.80
C PRO A 220 -16.53 -9.89 -1.44
N THR A 221 -16.26 -9.74 -0.15
CA THR A 221 -14.90 -9.61 0.40
C THR A 221 -14.38 -11.00 0.81
N ALA A 222 -13.11 -11.27 0.50
CA ALA A 222 -12.43 -12.53 0.81
C ALA A 222 -12.23 -12.76 2.32
#